data_AF-A0A661R7E7-F1
#
_entry.id   AF-A0A661R7E7-F1
#
_cell.length_a   1.000
_cell.length_b   1.000
_cell.length_c   1.000
_cell.angle_alpha   90.00
_cell.angle_beta   90.00
_cell.angle_gamma   90.00
#
_symmetry.space_group_name_H-M   'P 1'
#
loop_
_entity.id
_entity.type
_entity.pdbx_description
1 polymer ?
#
loop_
_entity_poly.entity_id
_entity_poly.type
_entity_poly.pdbx_seq_one_letter_code
_entity_poly.pdbx_strand_id
1 'polypeptide(L)'
;MIRREISLFLKNIPGELGKLTALFGDAGINIDAITIQDASSYVQNLFEARGKSLKRLASSASYSSMRRDSVDFSLIRLLTDKPEDAIALLRENDY
;
A
#
# COMPACT_ATOMS: atom_id res chain seq x y z
N MET A 1 -11.81 -1.35 -22.18
CA MET A 1 -11.69 -0.25 -21.22
C MET A 1 -10.44 -0.52 -20.38
N ILE A 2 -9.50 0.42 -20.29
CA ILE A 2 -8.32 0.29 -19.42
C ILE A 2 -8.76 0.74 -18.01
N ARG A 3 -8.63 -0.14 -17.00
CA ARG A 3 -8.90 0.20 -15.60
C ARG A 3 -7.59 0.52 -14.89
N ARG A 4 -7.57 1.59 -14.10
CA ARG A 4 -6.40 2.02 -13.34
C ARG A 4 -6.44 1.41 -11.95
N GLU A 5 -5.42 0.63 -11.61
CA GLU A 5 -5.22 0.10 -10.26
C GLU A 5 -4.54 1.15 -9.38
N ILE A 6 -5.09 1.37 -8.19
CA ILE A 6 -4.52 2.20 -7.14
C ILE A 6 -3.83 1.27 -6.15
N SER A 7 -2.53 1.46 -5.92
CA SER A 7 -1.76 0.73 -4.91
C SER A 7 -1.34 1.67 -3.80
N LEU A 8 -1.65 1.34 -2.54
CA LEU A 8 -1.25 2.11 -1.36
C LEU A 8 -0.83 1.20 -0.19
N PHE A 9 -0.04 1.74 0.73
CA PHE A 9 0.27 1.06 1.99
C PHE A 9 -0.72 1.48 3.06
N LEU A 10 -1.33 0.51 3.72
CA LEU A 10 -2.25 0.74 4.83
C LEU A 10 -1.67 0.15 6.11
N LYS A 11 -1.80 0.86 7.23
CA LYS A 11 -1.37 0.33 8.53
C LYS A 11 -2.14 -0.94 8.86
N ASN A 12 -1.42 -1.98 9.27
CA ASN A 12 -1.97 -3.28 9.60
C ASN A 12 -2.46 -3.33 11.06
N ILE A 13 -3.44 -2.47 11.37
CA ILE A 13 -4.07 -2.41 12.69
C ILE A 13 -5.60 -2.44 12.56
N PRO A 14 -6.34 -2.92 13.59
CA PRO A 14 -7.80 -2.99 13.53
C PRO A 14 -8.43 -1.63 13.23
N GLY A 15 -9.38 -1.62 12.30
CA GLY A 15 -10.17 -0.45 11.94
C GLY A 15 -9.62 0.42 10.80
N GLU A 16 -8.35 0.29 10.41
CA GLU A 16 -7.77 1.12 9.33
C GLU A 16 -8.39 0.84 7.96
N LEU A 17 -8.65 -0.43 7.63
CA LEU A 17 -9.40 -0.77 6.43
C LEU A 17 -10.82 -0.19 6.47
N GLY A 18 -11.45 -0.21 7.65
CA GLY A 18 -12.77 0.38 7.86
C GLY A 18 -12.77 1.87 7.57
N LYS A 19 -11.79 2.63 8.11
CA LYS A 19 -11.61 4.06 7.84
C LYS A 19 -11.43 4.35 6.36
N LEU A 20 -10.56 3.58 5.69
CA LEU A 20 -10.36 3.71 4.24
C LEU A 20 -11.67 3.48 3.49
N THR A 21 -12.37 2.37 3.73
CA THR A 21 -13.63 2.09 3.02
C THR A 21 -14.74 3.09 3.33
N ALA A 22 -14.77 3.64 4.56
CA ALA A 22 -15.72 4.69 4.94
C ALA A 22 -15.43 5.99 4.19
N LEU A 23 -14.16 6.40 4.07
CA LEU A 23 -13.76 7.56 3.28
C LEU A 23 -14.26 7.48 1.83
N PHE A 24 -14.12 6.31 1.19
CA PHE A 24 -14.64 6.06 -0.15
C PHE A 24 -16.18 6.11 -0.20
N GLY A 25 -16.84 5.50 0.77
CA GLY A 25 -18.30 5.49 0.89
C GLY A 25 -18.89 6.89 1.06
N ASP A 26 -18.31 7.70 1.94
CA ASP A 26 -18.73 9.08 2.22
C ASP A 26 -18.54 9.99 1.00
N ALA A 27 -17.51 9.73 0.19
CA ALA A 27 -17.28 10.42 -1.08
C ALA A 27 -18.13 9.88 -2.25
N GLY A 28 -18.93 8.84 -2.04
CA GLY A 28 -19.74 8.20 -3.09
C GLY A 28 -18.89 7.58 -4.20
N ILE A 29 -17.74 7.01 -3.85
CA ILE A 29 -16.84 6.28 -4.76
C ILE A 29 -16.98 4.78 -4.49
N ASN A 30 -17.33 4.01 -5.52
CA ASN A 30 -17.46 2.56 -5.39
C ASN A 30 -16.10 1.88 -5.50
N ILE A 31 -15.86 0.87 -4.65
CA ILE A 31 -14.72 -0.04 -4.79
C ILE A 31 -15.21 -1.26 -5.57
N ASP A 32 -14.81 -1.35 -6.83
CA ASP A 32 -15.17 -2.46 -7.72
C ASP A 32 -14.41 -3.74 -7.37
N ALA A 33 -13.17 -3.61 -6.93
CA ALA A 33 -12.35 -4.72 -6.47
C ALA A 33 -11.28 -4.24 -5.48
N ILE A 34 -10.94 -5.10 -4.53
CA ILE A 34 -9.87 -4.88 -3.55
C ILE A 34 -9.03 -6.14 -3.38
N THR A 35 -7.71 -5.98 -3.25
CA THR A 35 -6.82 -7.04 -2.77
C THR A 35 -5.91 -6.52 -1.66
N ILE A 36 -5.57 -7.40 -0.73
CA ILE A 36 -4.72 -7.10 0.43
C ILE A 36 -3.58 -8.11 0.44
N GLN A 37 -2.36 -7.63 0.58
CA GLN A 37 -1.15 -8.45 0.64
C GLN A 37 -0.27 -7.98 1.80
N ASP A 38 0.41 -8.91 2.45
CA ASP A 38 1.47 -8.60 3.40
C ASP A 38 2.53 -7.69 2.72
N ALA A 39 2.84 -6.55 3.34
CA ALA A 39 3.80 -5.62 2.77
C ALA A 39 5.23 -6.12 2.89
N SER A 40 5.53 -7.05 3.79
CA SER A 40 6.89 -7.55 4.04
C SER A 40 7.53 -8.14 2.79
N SER A 41 6.76 -8.89 2.00
CA SER A 41 7.26 -9.46 0.74
C SER A 41 7.51 -8.39 -0.33
N TYR A 42 6.64 -7.39 -0.44
CA TYR A 42 6.81 -6.28 -1.39
C TYR A 42 7.99 -5.37 -1.04
N VAL A 43 8.10 -5.01 0.25
CA VAL A 43 9.19 -4.19 0.77
C VAL A 43 10.52 -4.92 0.62
N GLN A 44 10.59 -6.22 0.95
CA GLN A 44 11.78 -7.04 0.75
C GLN A 44 12.22 -7.07 -0.73
N ASN A 45 11.29 -7.29 -1.67
CA ASN A 45 11.58 -7.28 -3.10
C ASN A 45 12.06 -5.92 -3.61
N LEU A 46 11.48 -4.81 -3.12
CA LEU A 46 11.91 -3.46 -3.48
C LEU A 46 13.35 -3.22 -3.03
N PHE A 47 13.74 -3.71 -1.85
CA PHE A 47 15.12 -3.62 -1.37
C PHE A 47 16.08 -4.53 -2.13
N GLU A 48 15.69 -5.75 -2.49
CA GLU A 48 16.51 -6.62 -3.33
C GLU A 48 16.75 -5.98 -4.72
N ALA A 49 15.73 -5.35 -5.30
CA ALA A 49 15.84 -4.59 -6.54
C ALA A 49 16.77 -3.37 -6.40
N ARG A 50 16.69 -2.63 -5.29
CA ARG A 50 17.57 -1.47 -5.00
C ARG A 50 19.01 -1.90 -4.67
N GLY A 51 19.18 -3.02 -3.97
CA GLY A 51 20.47 -3.58 -3.56
C GLY A 51 21.31 -4.10 -4.72
N LYS A 52 20.69 -4.46 -5.86
CA LYS A 52 21.41 -4.74 -7.10
C LYS A 52 22.18 -3.53 -7.66
N SER A 53 21.76 -2.30 -7.33
CA SER A 53 22.44 -1.07 -7.77
C SER A 53 23.53 -0.60 -6.79
N LEU A 54 23.43 -0.93 -5.49
CA LEU A 54 24.39 -0.53 -4.46
C LEU A 54 25.20 -1.74 -3.98
N LYS A 55 26.34 -1.98 -4.62
CA LYS A 55 27.39 -2.86 -4.08
C LYS A 55 27.85 -2.32 -2.72
N ARG A 56 27.48 -3.04 -1.65
CA ARG A 56 27.96 -3.04 -0.24
C ARG A 56 26.95 -2.57 0.82
N LEU A 57 26.63 -3.52 1.70
CA LEU A 57 26.32 -3.36 3.14
C LEU A 57 24.93 -2.82 3.50
N ALA A 58 23.92 -3.67 3.40
CA ALA A 58 22.90 -3.74 4.45
C ALA A 58 23.21 -4.98 5.29
N SER A 59 23.55 -4.80 6.57
CA SER A 59 23.80 -5.93 7.48
C SER A 59 22.52 -6.76 7.65
N SER A 60 22.63 -8.03 8.06
CA SER A 60 21.45 -8.86 8.41
C SER A 60 20.55 -8.21 9.48
N ALA A 61 21.12 -7.36 10.33
CA ALA A 61 20.38 -6.55 11.30
C ALA A 61 19.50 -5.49 10.64
N SER A 62 19.95 -4.88 9.54
CA SER A 62 19.18 -3.89 8.77
C SER A 62 17.97 -4.54 8.08
N TYR A 63 18.13 -5.77 7.55
CA TYR A 63 17.00 -6.52 6.98
C TYR A 63 15.95 -6.92 8.03
N SER A 64 16.36 -7.22 9.26
CA SER A 64 15.45 -7.63 10.33
C SER A 64 14.75 -6.47 11.05
N SER A 65 15.32 -5.27 11.05
CA SER A 65 14.58 -4.05 11.45
C SER A 65 13.56 -3.65 10.37
N MET A 66 13.93 -3.71 9.09
CA MET A 66 13.02 -3.36 7.99
C MET A 66 11.89 -4.37 7.78
N ARG A 67 12.13 -5.66 8.05
CA ARG A 67 11.06 -6.67 8.14
C ARG A 67 10.06 -6.37 9.26
N ARG A 68 10.53 -5.74 10.35
CA ARG A 68 9.66 -5.33 11.45
C ARG A 68 8.80 -4.14 11.04
N ASP A 69 9.40 -3.12 10.43
CA ASP A 69 8.63 -1.96 9.96
C ASP A 69 7.67 -2.33 8.81
N SER A 70 7.95 -3.40 8.05
CA SER A 70 7.07 -3.85 6.97
C SER A 70 5.87 -4.68 7.43
N VAL A 71 5.92 -5.33 8.61
CA VAL A 71 4.72 -6.03 9.16
C VAL A 71 3.67 -5.05 9.67
N ASP A 72 4.07 -3.81 9.97
CA ASP A 72 3.18 -2.74 10.40
C ASP A 72 2.28 -2.23 9.27
N PHE A 73 2.51 -2.67 8.03
CA PHE A 73 1.75 -2.25 6.86
C PHE A 73 1.28 -3.44 6.00
N SER A 74 0.21 -3.22 5.26
CA SER A 74 -0.29 -4.09 4.20
C SER A 74 -0.33 -3.31 2.89
N LEU A 75 0.00 -3.97 1.78
CA LEU A 75 -0.18 -3.41 0.45
C LEU A 75 -1.63 -3.64 0.01
N ILE A 76 -2.37 -2.56 -0.16
CA ILE A 76 -3.76 -2.58 -0.65
C ILE A 76 -3.76 -2.19 -2.12
N ARG A 77 -4.50 -2.93 -2.93
CA ARG A 77 -4.79 -2.57 -4.33
C ARG A 77 -6.27 -2.44 -4.55
N LEU A 78 -6.68 -1.36 -5.21
CA LEU A 78 -8.07 -0.99 -5.44
C LEU A 78 -8.33 -0.76 -6.93
N LEU A 79 -9.51 -1.18 -7.37
CA LEU A 79 -10.17 -0.68 -8.58
C LEU A 79 -11.43 0.05 -8.14
N THR A 80 -11.65 1.24 -8.69
CA THR A 80 -12.78 2.10 -8.34
C THR A 80 -13.52 2.52 -9.59
N ASP A 81 -14.79 2.89 -9.42
CA ASP A 81 -15.60 3.44 -10.51
C ASP A 81 -15.11 4.81 -10.99
N LYS A 82 -14.52 5.61 -10.08
CA LYS A 82 -13.97 6.95 -10.32
C LYS A 82 -12.49 7.05 -9.93
N PRO A 83 -11.55 6.55 -10.76
CA PRO A 83 -10.14 6.41 -10.36
C PRO A 83 -9.42 7.73 -10.11
N GLU A 84 -9.71 8.79 -10.87
CA GLU A 84 -9.03 10.07 -10.68
C GLU A 84 -9.53 10.80 -9.41
N ASP A 85 -10.84 10.76 -9.13
CA ASP A 85 -11.43 11.29 -7.90
C ASP A 85 -10.92 10.52 -6.66
N ALA A 86 -10.80 9.19 -6.78
CA ALA A 86 -10.23 8.35 -5.73
C ALA A 86 -8.78 8.72 -5.42
N ILE A 87 -7.95 8.96 -6.43
CA ILE A 87 -6.55 9.37 -6.25
C ILE A 87 -6.47 10.76 -5.60
N ALA A 88 -7.33 11.69 -5.99
CA ALA A 88 -7.39 13.02 -5.37
C ALA A 88 -7.78 12.91 -3.89
N LEU A 89 -8.86 12.16 -3.58
CA LEU A 89 -9.35 11.94 -2.22
C LEU A 89 -8.29 11.32 -1.31
N LEU A 90 -7.58 10.30 -1.80
CA LEU A 90 -6.50 9.66 -1.06
C LEU A 90 -5.37 10.65 -0.72
N ARG A 91 -4.95 11.48 -1.69
CA ARG A 91 -3.91 12.49 -1.48
C ARG A 91 -4.31 13.57 -0.48
N GLU A 92 -5.57 13.99 -0.50
CA GLU A 92 -6.12 14.96 0.45
C GLU A 92 -6.18 14.44 1.89
N ASN A 93 -6.14 13.11 2.07
CA ASN A 93 -6.22 12.43 3.36
C ASN A 93 -4.92 11.69 3.75
N ASP A 94 -3.79 12.06 3.12
CA ASP A 94 -2.45 11.52 3.41
C ASP A 94 -2.29 9.99 3.26
N TYR A 95 -2.94 9.42 2.23
CA TYR A 95 -2.78 8.01 1.82
C TYR A 95 -1.81 7.78 0.67
#